data_AF-A0A967HX82-F1
#
_entry.id   AF-A0A967HX82-F1
#
_cell.length_a   1.000
_cell.length_b   1.000
_cell.length_c   1.000
_cell.angle_alpha   90.00
_cell.angle_beta   90.00
_cell.angle_gamma   90.00
#
_symmetry.space_group_name_H-M   'P 1'
#
loop_
_entity.id
_entity.type
_entity.pdbx_description
1 polymer ?
#
loop_
_entity_poly.entity_id
_entity_poly.type
_entity_poly.pdbx_seq_one_letter_code
_entity_poly.pdbx_strand_id
1 'polypeptide(L)'
;MKRNNQLLLPAWYYFLALFLLGFAFFPATRFFFVHTGRRWLYILVLAFSFSALTTPLCRMFAMRWGLVDNPSGHKIHKEPTPLLGGAAVFLGFFLPLLINGIFSREFGAILLCAMTLFVLGLLDDTLNLKAHVKLIVQIVLAVGLTFVGVRIILVPETVVLGSIVNRLISVVWIVGITNAVNFFDGMDGLAAGLAAIISFFLAIVALQMDDPFVGWTALAMMGA
;
A
#
# COMPACT_ATOMS: atom_id res chain seq x y z
N MET A 1 11.69 10.24 -34.04
CA MET A 1 11.58 9.05 -33.16
C MET A 1 12.77 9.04 -32.19
N LYS A 2 12.81 9.96 -31.22
CA LYS A 2 13.84 9.99 -30.18
C LYS A 2 13.35 9.08 -29.05
N ARG A 3 13.94 7.89 -28.93
CA ARG A 3 13.70 6.95 -27.84
C ARG A 3 14.24 7.60 -26.56
N ASN A 4 13.34 8.23 -25.80
CA ASN A 4 13.67 8.97 -24.60
C ASN A 4 14.24 7.99 -23.55
N ASN A 5 15.55 8.01 -23.40
CA ASN A 5 16.32 7.25 -22.41
C ASN A 5 16.19 7.87 -21.00
N GLN A 6 15.10 8.59 -20.73
CA GLN A 6 14.89 9.31 -19.49
C GLN A 6 14.11 8.39 -18.51
N LEU A 7 14.81 8.01 -17.43
CA LEU A 7 14.33 7.28 -16.24
C LEU A 7 14.39 5.74 -16.29
N LEU A 8 15.38 5.12 -16.93
CA LEU A 8 15.81 3.81 -16.46
C LEU A 8 16.78 4.05 -15.31
N LEU A 9 16.45 3.55 -14.11
CA LEU A 9 17.34 3.60 -12.96
C LEU A 9 18.72 3.02 -13.33
N PRO A 10 19.80 3.48 -12.71
CA PRO A 10 21.15 3.01 -13.06
C PRO A 10 21.28 1.50 -12.79
N ALA A 11 22.11 0.80 -13.57
CA ALA A 11 22.22 -0.67 -13.50
C ALA A 11 22.53 -1.22 -12.09
N TRP A 12 23.29 -0.47 -11.29
CA TRP A 12 23.60 -0.84 -9.90
C TRP A 12 22.34 -0.93 -9.01
N TYR A 13 21.28 -0.19 -9.32
CA TYR A 13 20.02 -0.23 -8.59
C TYR A 13 19.34 -1.59 -8.74
N TYR A 14 19.22 -2.07 -9.98
CA TYR A 14 18.65 -3.40 -10.27
C TYR A 14 19.52 -4.51 -9.69
N PHE A 15 20.84 -4.38 -9.81
CA PHE A 15 21.77 -5.33 -9.20
C PHE A 15 21.59 -5.40 -7.69
N LEU A 16 21.49 -4.24 -7.01
CA LEU A 16 21.27 -4.18 -5.57
C LEU A 16 19.95 -4.83 -5.17
N ALA A 17 18.85 -4.50 -5.84
CA ALA A 17 17.54 -5.06 -5.52
C ALA A 17 17.48 -6.58 -5.78
N LEU A 18 18.07 -7.07 -6.87
CA LEU A 18 18.20 -8.50 -7.14
C LEU A 18 19.13 -9.20 -6.14
N PHE A 19 20.23 -8.56 -5.74
CA PHE A 19 21.14 -9.09 -4.73
C PHE A 19 20.43 -9.21 -3.37
N LEU A 20 19.74 -8.16 -2.92
CA LEU A 20 18.97 -8.17 -1.68
C LEU A 20 17.87 -9.23 -1.73
N LEU A 21 17.16 -9.36 -2.84
CA LEU A 21 16.12 -10.38 -3.01
C LEU A 21 16.73 -11.79 -3.01
N GLY A 22 17.78 -12.04 -3.77
CA GLY A 22 18.49 -13.33 -3.79
C GLY A 22 19.03 -13.72 -2.41
N PHE A 23 19.61 -12.76 -1.68
CA PHE A 23 20.07 -12.96 -0.31
C PHE A 23 18.91 -13.27 0.65
N ALA A 24 17.80 -12.55 0.53
CA ALA A 24 16.63 -12.73 1.38
C ALA A 24 15.88 -14.05 1.13
N PHE A 25 15.90 -14.57 -0.10
CA PHE A 25 15.32 -15.87 -0.43
C PHE A 25 16.19 -17.06 -0.01
N PHE A 26 17.45 -16.84 0.33
CA PHE A 26 18.31 -17.90 0.85
C PHE A 26 17.75 -18.42 2.19
N PRO A 27 17.48 -19.74 2.34
CA PRO A 27 16.77 -20.26 3.51
C PRO A 27 17.45 -19.94 4.85
N ALA A 28 18.79 -19.92 4.88
CA ALA A 28 19.55 -19.59 6.09
C ALA A 28 19.36 -18.12 6.52
N THR A 29 19.22 -17.20 5.56
CA THR A 29 18.96 -15.78 5.84
C THR A 29 17.61 -15.62 6.52
N ARG A 30 16.55 -16.19 5.94
CA ARG A 30 15.21 -16.15 6.53
C ARG A 30 15.22 -16.78 7.94
N PHE A 31 15.83 -17.95 8.09
CA PHE A 31 15.96 -18.63 9.38
C PHE A 31 16.63 -17.72 10.41
N PHE A 32 17.77 -17.13 10.08
CA PHE A 32 18.50 -16.23 10.97
C PHE A 32 17.64 -15.05 11.44
N PHE A 33 17.01 -14.31 10.53
CA PHE A 33 16.21 -13.13 10.91
C PHE A 33 14.96 -13.48 11.71
N VAL A 34 14.30 -14.61 11.41
CA VAL A 34 13.12 -15.06 12.15
C VAL A 34 13.48 -15.49 13.57
N HIS A 35 14.57 -16.24 13.76
CA HIS A 35 14.94 -16.79 15.08
C HIS A 35 15.69 -15.80 15.98
N THR A 36 16.34 -14.79 15.39
CA THR A 36 17.03 -13.73 16.16
C THR A 36 16.10 -12.58 16.59
N GLY A 37 14.80 -12.67 16.32
CA GLY A 37 13.83 -11.60 16.61
C GLY A 37 13.93 -10.39 15.68
N ARG A 38 14.71 -10.50 14.59
CA ARG A 38 14.97 -9.41 13.62
C ARG A 38 14.11 -9.51 12.36
N ARG A 39 12.99 -10.24 12.42
CA ARG A 39 12.07 -10.46 11.31
C ARG A 39 11.56 -9.17 10.68
N TRP A 40 11.42 -8.13 11.48
CA TRP A 40 11.00 -6.79 11.06
C TRP A 40 11.94 -6.20 9.99
N LEU A 41 13.26 -6.37 10.14
CA LEU A 41 14.25 -5.87 9.18
C LEU A 41 14.21 -6.66 7.87
N TYR A 42 14.02 -7.97 7.98
CA TYR A 42 13.87 -8.87 6.84
C TYR A 42 12.68 -8.47 5.96
N ILE A 43 11.54 -8.15 6.57
CA ILE A 43 10.32 -7.73 5.86
C ILE A 43 10.52 -6.39 5.18
N LEU A 44 11.13 -5.42 5.85
CA LEU A 44 11.41 -4.10 5.29
C LEU A 44 12.32 -4.18 4.06
N VAL A 45 13.41 -4.94 4.15
CA VAL A 45 14.35 -5.12 3.02
C VAL A 45 13.70 -5.87 1.85
N LEU A 46 12.89 -6.89 2.15
CA LEU A 46 12.13 -7.59 1.11
C LEU A 46 11.13 -6.67 0.42
N ALA A 47 10.35 -5.88 1.18
CA ALA A 47 9.36 -4.97 0.63
C ALA A 47 9.99 -3.94 -0.30
N PHE A 48 11.09 -3.32 0.15
CA PHE A 48 11.88 -2.42 -0.67
C PHE A 48 12.40 -3.10 -1.94
N SER A 49 12.95 -4.30 -1.83
CA SER A 49 13.50 -5.03 -2.99
C SER A 49 12.41 -5.37 -4.00
N PHE A 50 11.23 -5.79 -3.54
CA PHE A 50 10.08 -6.05 -4.40
C PHE A 50 9.61 -4.78 -5.09
N SER A 51 9.30 -3.72 -4.34
CA SER A 51 8.82 -2.46 -4.91
C SER A 51 9.82 -1.84 -5.88
N ALA A 52 11.11 -1.88 -5.54
CA ALA A 52 12.21 -1.43 -6.39
C ALA A 52 12.25 -2.14 -7.75
N LEU A 53 12.00 -3.45 -7.77
CA LEU A 53 12.00 -4.25 -9.01
C LEU A 53 10.68 -4.12 -9.77
N THR A 54 9.54 -4.05 -9.08
CA THR A 54 8.23 -3.99 -9.72
C THR A 54 7.91 -2.61 -10.30
N THR A 55 8.38 -1.53 -9.69
CA THR A 55 8.15 -0.15 -10.16
C THR A 55 8.54 0.07 -11.64
N PRO A 56 9.76 -0.24 -12.09
CA PRO A 56 10.14 -0.09 -13.50
C PRO A 56 9.39 -1.04 -14.44
N LEU A 57 9.00 -2.23 -13.95
CA LEU A 57 8.17 -3.17 -14.71
C LEU A 57 6.75 -2.61 -14.92
N CYS A 58 6.12 -2.12 -13.85
CA CYS A 58 4.81 -1.47 -13.89
C CYS A 58 4.83 -0.26 -14.83
N ARG A 59 5.89 0.56 -14.79
CA ARG A 59 6.10 1.65 -15.76
C ARG A 59 6.16 1.12 -17.19
N MET A 60 6.95 0.10 -17.46
CA MET A 60 7.08 -0.48 -18.80
C MET A 60 5.73 -1.01 -19.32
N PHE A 61 4.97 -1.73 -18.50
CA PHE A 61 3.65 -2.23 -18.87
C PHE A 61 2.63 -1.10 -19.08
N ALA A 62 2.62 -0.10 -18.21
CA ALA A 62 1.76 1.07 -18.34
C ALA A 62 2.01 1.81 -19.67
N MET A 63 3.28 2.06 -20.02
CA MET A 63 3.64 2.69 -21.28
C MET A 63 3.28 1.82 -22.49
N ARG A 64 3.45 0.48 -22.40
CA ARG A 64 3.15 -0.46 -23.49
C ARG A 64 1.65 -0.58 -23.77
N TRP A 65 0.82 -0.49 -22.74
CA TRP A 65 -0.63 -0.58 -22.85
C TRP A 65 -1.33 0.78 -22.93
N GLY A 66 -0.57 1.88 -22.94
CA GLY A 66 -1.13 3.23 -23.02
C GLY A 66 -1.88 3.66 -21.75
N LEU A 67 -1.63 3.01 -20.61
CA LEU A 67 -2.16 3.37 -19.29
C LEU A 67 -1.36 4.53 -18.70
N VAL A 68 -1.46 5.68 -19.34
CA VAL A 68 -0.74 6.90 -18.99
C VAL A 68 -1.72 8.06 -18.85
N ASP A 69 -1.46 8.90 -17.85
CA ASP A 69 -2.14 10.18 -17.71
C ASP A 69 -1.40 11.22 -18.55
N ASN A 70 -2.09 11.78 -19.54
CA ASN A 70 -1.51 12.78 -20.44
C ASN A 70 -1.65 14.18 -19.84
N PRO A 71 -0.63 15.05 -19.95
CA PRO A 71 -0.73 16.43 -19.49
C PRO A 71 -1.91 17.17 -20.13
N SER A 72 -2.91 17.55 -19.34
CA SER A 72 -3.92 18.53 -19.71
C SER A 72 -3.48 19.92 -19.23
N GLY A 73 -3.96 21.00 -19.87
CA GLY A 73 -3.48 22.38 -19.64
C GLY A 73 -3.60 22.95 -18.21
N HIS A 74 -4.10 22.15 -17.25
CA HIS A 74 -4.18 22.46 -15.82
C HIS A 74 -3.22 21.63 -14.94
N LYS A 75 -2.40 20.70 -15.51
CA LYS A 75 -1.49 19.82 -14.75
C LYS A 75 -0.04 20.33 -14.78
N ILE A 76 0.67 20.13 -13.67
CA ILE A 76 2.06 20.63 -13.45
C ILE A 76 3.09 19.82 -14.26
N HIS A 77 2.82 18.55 -14.55
CA HIS A 77 3.75 17.67 -15.28
C HIS A 77 3.63 17.85 -16.79
N LYS A 78 4.78 17.96 -17.47
CA LYS A 78 4.86 18.10 -18.94
C LYS A 78 5.02 16.77 -19.69
N GLU A 79 5.18 15.67 -18.96
CA GLU A 79 5.39 14.33 -19.52
C GLU A 79 4.27 13.38 -19.06
N PRO A 80 3.89 12.38 -19.87
CA PRO A 80 2.88 11.40 -19.50
C PRO A 80 3.31 10.55 -18.30
N THR A 81 2.47 10.48 -17.27
CA THR A 81 2.75 9.75 -16.02
C THR A 81 2.12 8.35 -16.05
N PRO A 82 2.86 7.28 -15.72
CA PRO A 82 2.32 5.91 -15.71
C PRO A 82 1.34 5.68 -14.56
N LEU A 83 0.17 5.09 -14.84
CA LEU A 83 -0.90 4.89 -13.85
C LEU A 83 -0.72 3.64 -12.95
N LEU A 84 0.22 2.75 -13.26
CA LEU A 84 0.40 1.47 -12.54
C LEU A 84 1.35 1.54 -11.32
N GLY A 85 1.67 2.73 -10.82
CA GLY A 85 2.55 2.90 -9.65
C GLY A 85 2.02 2.20 -8.38
N GLY A 86 0.71 2.32 -8.12
CA GLY A 86 0.07 1.67 -6.97
C GLY A 86 0.16 0.15 -6.98
N ALA A 87 0.24 -0.49 -8.16
CA ALA A 87 0.44 -1.93 -8.26
C ALA A 87 1.83 -2.35 -7.77
N ALA A 88 2.87 -1.54 -8.01
CA ALA A 88 4.21 -1.82 -7.53
C ALA A 88 4.26 -1.76 -5.99
N VAL A 89 3.66 -0.73 -5.40
CA VAL A 89 3.55 -0.58 -3.94
C VAL A 89 2.74 -1.73 -3.35
N PHE A 90 1.59 -2.09 -3.95
CA PHE A 90 0.77 -3.20 -3.47
C PHE A 90 1.53 -4.53 -3.46
N LEU A 91 2.28 -4.83 -4.53
CA LEU A 91 3.10 -6.04 -4.59
C LEU A 91 4.28 -5.99 -3.60
N GLY A 92 4.94 -4.84 -3.49
CA GLY A 92 6.00 -4.58 -2.51
C GLY A 92 5.53 -4.78 -1.09
N PHE A 93 4.29 -4.39 -0.77
CA PHE A 93 3.68 -4.56 0.53
C PHE A 93 3.23 -6.00 0.79
N PHE A 94 2.50 -6.60 -0.15
CA PHE A 94 1.80 -7.86 0.06
C PHE A 94 2.72 -9.10 0.02
N LEU A 95 3.65 -9.17 -0.95
CA LEU A 95 4.47 -10.36 -1.15
C LEU A 95 5.40 -10.69 0.02
N PRO A 96 6.12 -9.74 0.64
CA PRO A 96 6.93 -10.01 1.83
C PRO A 96 6.12 -10.57 2.99
N LEU A 97 4.91 -10.05 3.22
CA LEU A 97 4.02 -10.51 4.27
C LEU A 97 3.55 -11.94 4.01
N LEU A 98 3.18 -12.25 2.76
CA LEU A 98 2.79 -13.59 2.35
C LEU A 98 3.94 -14.61 2.50
N ILE A 99 5.16 -14.27 2.05
CA ILE A 99 6.37 -15.10 2.19
C ILE A 99 6.68 -15.38 3.68
N ASN A 100 6.39 -14.40 4.53
CA ASN A 100 6.55 -14.55 5.97
C ASN A 100 5.35 -15.26 6.62
N GLY A 101 4.24 -15.54 5.92
CA GLY A 101 3.05 -16.13 6.53
C GLY A 101 2.35 -15.18 7.52
N ILE A 102 2.47 -13.88 7.31
CA ILE A 102 1.80 -12.84 8.10
C ILE A 102 0.45 -12.59 7.43
N PHE A 103 -0.56 -13.29 7.92
CA PHE A 103 -1.90 -13.20 7.38
C PHE A 103 -2.95 -13.44 8.48
N SER A 104 -4.02 -12.67 8.43
CA SER A 104 -5.22 -12.87 9.24
C SER A 104 -6.46 -12.68 8.37
N ARG A 105 -7.63 -13.10 8.86
CA ARG A 105 -8.90 -12.93 8.14
C ARG A 105 -9.20 -11.44 7.90
N GLU A 106 -8.97 -10.63 8.93
CA GLU A 106 -9.14 -9.18 8.91
C GLU A 106 -8.19 -8.54 7.90
N PHE A 107 -6.92 -8.93 7.91
CA PHE A 107 -5.92 -8.43 6.98
C PHE A 107 -6.23 -8.82 5.53
N GLY A 108 -6.69 -10.05 5.30
CA GLY A 108 -7.18 -10.47 3.99
C GLY A 108 -8.35 -9.62 3.47
N ALA A 109 -9.30 -9.27 4.34
CA ALA A 109 -10.40 -8.39 3.98
C ALA A 109 -9.92 -6.96 3.66
N ILE A 110 -8.93 -6.43 4.41
CA ILE A 110 -8.31 -5.13 4.12
C ILE A 110 -7.64 -5.15 2.74
N LEU A 111 -6.87 -6.21 2.42
CA LEU A 111 -6.21 -6.36 1.13
C LEU A 111 -7.21 -6.41 -0.04
N LEU A 112 -8.33 -7.12 0.12
CA LEU A 112 -9.39 -7.16 -0.89
C LEU A 112 -10.03 -5.78 -1.10
N CYS A 113 -10.28 -5.04 -0.02
CA CYS A 113 -10.78 -3.67 -0.11
C CYS A 113 -9.75 -2.75 -0.80
N ALA A 114 -8.47 -2.84 -0.43
CA ALA A 114 -7.39 -2.07 -1.02
C ALA A 114 -7.24 -2.37 -2.53
N MET A 115 -7.29 -3.64 -2.95
CA MET A 115 -7.29 -4.03 -4.36
C MET A 115 -8.51 -3.46 -5.10
N THR A 116 -9.70 -3.50 -4.47
CA THR A 116 -10.93 -2.93 -5.06
C THR A 116 -10.80 -1.42 -5.24
N LEU A 117 -10.26 -0.71 -4.25
CA LEU A 117 -10.01 0.74 -4.33
C LEU A 117 -8.92 1.10 -5.35
N PHE A 118 -7.89 0.28 -5.48
CA PHE A 118 -6.88 0.44 -6.52
C PHE A 118 -7.49 0.32 -7.92
N VAL A 119 -8.31 -0.72 -8.17
CA VAL A 119 -9.02 -0.88 -9.44
C VAL A 119 -9.98 0.28 -9.68
N LEU A 120 -10.72 0.72 -8.65
CA LEU A 120 -11.61 1.88 -8.74
C LEU A 120 -10.85 3.16 -9.10
N GLY A 121 -9.63 3.35 -8.56
CA GLY A 121 -8.75 4.46 -8.93
C GLY A 121 -8.33 4.42 -10.40
N LEU A 122 -7.88 3.26 -10.89
CA LEU A 122 -7.57 3.08 -12.32
C LEU A 122 -8.78 3.32 -13.23
N LEU A 123 -9.97 2.91 -12.79
CA LEU A 123 -11.22 3.18 -13.52
C LEU A 123 -11.58 4.67 -13.48
N ASP A 124 -11.32 5.38 -12.38
CA ASP A 124 -11.53 6.82 -12.28
C ASP A 124 -10.65 7.60 -13.26
N ASP A 125 -9.37 7.22 -13.37
CA ASP A 125 -8.42 7.85 -14.28
C ASP A 125 -8.81 7.68 -15.77
N THR A 126 -9.52 6.60 -16.09
CA THR A 126 -9.93 6.27 -17.47
C THR A 126 -11.36 6.70 -17.80
N LEU A 127 -12.27 6.70 -16.81
CA LEU A 127 -13.70 6.94 -17.01
C LEU A 127 -14.21 8.26 -16.40
N ASN A 128 -13.39 9.01 -15.66
CA ASN A 128 -13.78 10.19 -14.89
C ASN A 128 -15.04 9.94 -14.05
N LEU A 129 -14.93 9.06 -13.05
CA LEU A 129 -16.08 8.66 -12.25
C LEU A 129 -16.57 9.82 -11.38
N LYS A 130 -17.89 9.91 -11.20
CA LYS A 130 -18.46 10.91 -10.30
C LYS A 130 -18.02 10.64 -8.85
N ALA A 131 -17.67 11.69 -8.11
CA ALA A 131 -17.17 11.57 -6.73
C ALA A 131 -18.09 10.74 -5.81
N HIS A 132 -19.42 10.84 -5.97
CA HIS A 132 -20.36 10.05 -5.17
C HIS A 132 -20.28 8.55 -5.44
N VAL A 133 -19.93 8.11 -6.66
CA VAL A 133 -19.74 6.69 -6.97
C VAL A 133 -18.57 6.15 -6.16
N LYS A 134 -17.46 6.89 -6.14
CA LYS A 134 -16.27 6.52 -5.35
C LYS A 134 -16.59 6.44 -3.86
N LEU A 135 -17.33 7.42 -3.36
CA LEU A 135 -17.75 7.47 -1.96
C LEU A 135 -18.67 6.29 -1.58
N ILE A 136 -19.63 5.94 -2.43
CA ILE A 136 -20.53 4.80 -2.19
C ILE A 136 -19.73 3.49 -2.09
N VAL A 137 -18.79 3.26 -3.02
CA VAL A 137 -17.95 2.05 -2.99
C VAL A 137 -17.12 2.01 -1.70
N GLN A 138 -16.48 3.13 -1.32
CA GLN A 138 -15.72 3.21 -0.07
C GLN A 138 -16.59 2.93 1.16
N ILE A 139 -17.80 3.48 1.22
CA ILE A 139 -18.75 3.23 2.33
C ILE A 139 -19.12 1.73 2.39
N VAL A 140 -19.46 1.11 1.26
CA VAL A 140 -19.82 -0.31 1.20
C VAL A 140 -18.65 -1.19 1.70
N LEU A 141 -17.43 -0.92 1.22
CA LEU A 141 -16.23 -1.63 1.66
C LEU A 141 -15.96 -1.43 3.15
N ALA A 142 -16.04 -0.19 3.64
CA ALA A 142 -15.83 0.13 5.04
C ALA A 142 -16.85 -0.55 5.95
N VAL A 143 -18.14 -0.55 5.57
CA VAL A 143 -19.20 -1.28 6.28
C VAL A 143 -18.86 -2.77 6.35
N GLY A 144 -18.49 -3.38 5.22
CA GLY A 144 -18.08 -4.78 5.15
C GLY A 144 -16.93 -5.12 6.09
N LEU A 145 -15.89 -4.28 6.12
CA LEU A 145 -14.74 -4.42 7.04
C LEU A 145 -15.16 -4.47 8.51
N THR A 146 -16.13 -3.64 8.91
CA THR A 146 -16.60 -3.64 10.30
C THR A 146 -17.27 -4.95 10.74
N PHE A 147 -17.88 -5.68 9.81
CA PHE A 147 -18.46 -7.00 10.05
C PHE A 147 -17.41 -8.13 10.11
N VAL A 148 -16.26 -7.93 9.46
CA VAL A 148 -15.12 -8.86 9.54
C VAL A 148 -14.36 -8.70 10.86
N GLY A 149 -14.53 -7.58 11.56
CA GLY A 149 -13.85 -7.30 12.84
C GLY A 149 -12.93 -6.08 12.80
N VAL A 150 -12.73 -5.48 11.62
CA VAL A 150 -11.93 -4.26 11.45
C VAL A 150 -12.78 -3.06 11.87
N ARG A 151 -12.74 -2.74 13.17
CA ARG A 151 -13.47 -1.61 13.75
C ARG A 151 -12.73 -1.02 14.95
N ILE A 152 -12.89 0.29 15.12
CA ILE A 152 -12.50 1.03 16.32
C ILE A 152 -13.47 0.66 17.45
N ILE A 153 -12.95 0.32 18.62
CA ILE A 153 -13.73 0.03 19.82
C ILE A 153 -13.54 1.21 20.78
N LEU A 154 -14.44 2.19 20.71
CA LEU A 154 -14.43 3.38 21.57
C LEU A 154 -15.45 3.27 22.71
N VAL A 155 -16.62 2.70 22.40
CA VAL A 155 -17.70 2.46 23.37
C VAL A 155 -17.70 0.97 23.74
N PRO A 156 -17.77 0.61 25.03
CA PRO A 156 -17.89 -0.79 25.43
C PRO A 156 -19.09 -1.47 24.76
N GLU A 157 -18.89 -2.69 24.24
CA GLU A 157 -19.95 -3.40 23.50
C GLU A 157 -21.13 -3.81 24.39
N THR A 158 -20.97 -3.75 25.72
CA THR A 158 -22.02 -3.97 26.71
C THR A 158 -23.02 -2.81 26.79
N VAL A 159 -22.67 -1.62 26.30
CA VAL A 159 -23.57 -0.46 26.26
C VAL A 159 -24.59 -0.63 25.12
N VAL A 160 -25.84 -0.26 25.38
CA VAL A 160 -26.91 -0.24 24.36
C VAL A 160 -26.45 0.63 23.17
N LEU A 161 -26.52 0.08 21.96
CA LEU A 161 -25.99 0.66 20.71
C LEU A 161 -24.45 0.79 20.62
N GLY A 162 -23.66 0.37 21.62
CA GLY A 162 -22.20 0.54 21.62
C GLY A 162 -21.52 -0.06 20.38
N SER A 163 -21.94 -1.27 19.98
CA SER A 163 -21.46 -1.91 18.76
C SER A 163 -21.85 -1.17 17.48
N ILE A 164 -23.03 -0.54 17.44
CA ILE A 164 -23.48 0.26 16.28
C ILE A 164 -22.65 1.53 16.19
N VAL A 165 -22.45 2.22 17.31
CA VAL A 165 -21.62 3.43 17.39
C VAL A 165 -20.19 3.14 16.93
N ASN A 166 -19.57 2.07 17.42
CA ASN A 166 -18.23 1.64 17.01
C ASN A 166 -18.15 1.40 15.50
N ARG A 167 -19.14 0.73 14.90
CA ARG A 167 -19.18 0.52 13.45
C ARG A 167 -19.32 1.83 12.67
N LEU A 168 -20.24 2.72 13.08
CA LEU A 168 -20.44 4.00 12.41
C LEU A 168 -19.18 4.86 12.43
N ILE A 169 -18.53 4.97 13.60
CA ILE A 169 -17.27 5.71 13.74
C ILE A 169 -16.18 5.08 12.85
N SER A 170 -16.10 3.74 12.81
CA SER A 170 -15.13 3.05 11.96
C SER A 170 -15.35 3.32 10.47
N VAL A 171 -16.60 3.33 10.00
CA VAL A 171 -16.93 3.65 8.61
C VAL A 171 -16.50 5.07 8.29
N VAL A 172 -16.87 6.04 9.13
CA VAL A 172 -16.46 7.44 8.95
C VAL A 172 -14.95 7.58 8.93
N TRP A 173 -14.24 6.87 9.82
CA TRP A 173 -12.78 6.91 9.89
C TRP A 173 -12.11 6.31 8.65
N ILE A 174 -12.51 5.11 8.23
CA ILE A 174 -11.94 4.42 7.06
C ILE A 174 -12.17 5.25 5.80
N VAL A 175 -13.40 5.72 5.58
CA VAL A 175 -13.74 6.54 4.39
C VAL A 175 -13.02 7.89 4.45
N GLY A 176 -12.97 8.51 5.63
CA GLY A 176 -12.31 9.79 5.86
C GLY A 176 -10.82 9.76 5.54
N ILE A 177 -10.08 8.80 6.13
CA ILE A 177 -8.64 8.62 5.86
C ILE A 177 -8.39 8.27 4.38
N THR A 178 -9.23 7.41 3.79
CA THR A 178 -9.09 7.05 2.37
C THR A 178 -9.18 8.28 1.46
N ASN A 179 -10.16 9.17 1.69
CA ASN A 179 -10.28 10.41 0.92
C ASN A 179 -9.17 11.41 1.24
N ALA A 180 -8.75 11.52 2.51
CA ALA A 180 -7.67 12.42 2.91
C ALA A 180 -6.36 12.07 2.21
N VAL A 181 -5.99 10.78 2.17
CA VAL A 181 -4.78 10.33 1.45
C VAL A 181 -4.91 10.54 -0.06
N ASN A 182 -6.09 10.30 -0.64
CA ASN A 182 -6.32 10.55 -2.07
C ASN A 182 -6.13 12.04 -2.45
N PHE A 183 -6.51 12.97 -1.57
CA PHE A 183 -6.26 14.40 -1.81
C PHE A 183 -4.78 14.79 -1.73
N PHE A 184 -3.97 14.05 -0.96
CA PHE A 184 -2.52 14.26 -0.87
C PHE A 184 -1.75 13.73 -2.08
N ASP A 185 -2.35 12.84 -2.88
CA ASP A 185 -1.70 12.23 -4.07
C ASP A 185 -1.64 13.17 -5.28
N GLY A 186 -2.13 14.40 -5.16
CA GLY A 186 -2.02 15.44 -6.19
C GLY A 186 -0.62 16.08 -6.32
N MET A 187 0.35 15.65 -5.50
CA MET A 187 1.72 16.17 -5.48
C MET A 187 2.74 15.04 -5.57
N ASP A 188 3.74 15.19 -6.45
CA ASP A 188 4.79 14.20 -6.67
C ASP A 188 5.46 13.75 -5.35
N GLY A 189 5.27 12.48 -4.99
CA GLY A 189 5.93 11.84 -3.85
C GLY A 189 5.40 12.20 -2.46
N LEU A 190 4.41 13.09 -2.34
CA LEU A 190 3.86 13.51 -1.05
C LEU A 190 3.10 12.38 -0.36
N ALA A 191 2.19 11.71 -1.07
CA ALA A 191 1.40 10.60 -0.51
C ALA A 191 2.30 9.43 -0.09
N ALA A 192 3.27 9.05 -0.93
CA ALA A 192 4.23 7.99 -0.62
C ALA A 192 5.13 8.35 0.58
N GLY A 193 5.66 9.58 0.62
CA GLY A 193 6.47 10.05 1.75
C GLY A 193 5.69 10.08 3.07
N LEU A 194 4.45 10.57 3.04
CA LEU A 194 3.58 10.58 4.21
C LEU A 194 3.26 9.15 4.69
N ALA A 195 2.94 8.24 3.76
CA ALA A 195 2.69 6.84 4.08
C ALA A 195 3.91 6.17 4.73
N ALA A 196 5.12 6.43 4.23
CA ALA A 196 6.35 5.91 4.83
C ALA A 196 6.59 6.44 6.24
N ILE A 197 6.37 7.73 6.48
CA ILE A 197 6.51 8.35 7.82
C ILE A 197 5.47 7.78 8.79
N ILE A 198 4.19 7.72 8.40
CA ILE A 198 3.12 7.14 9.22
C ILE A 198 3.46 5.69 9.56
N SER A 199 3.89 4.90 8.57
CA SER A 199 4.24 3.50 8.74
C SER A 199 5.43 3.30 9.67
N PHE A 200 6.44 4.17 9.60
CA PHE A 200 7.58 4.15 10.52
C PHE A 200 7.16 4.34 11.99
N PHE A 201 6.35 5.38 12.27
CA PHE A 201 5.88 5.61 13.63
C PHE A 201 4.89 4.53 14.10
N LEU A 202 4.03 4.04 13.21
CA LEU A 202 3.11 2.95 13.52
C LEU A 202 3.86 1.67 13.89
N ALA A 203 4.96 1.36 13.18
CA ALA A 203 5.82 0.23 13.49
C ALA A 203 6.45 0.35 14.87
N ILE A 204 6.96 1.53 15.23
CA ILE A 204 7.55 1.78 16.57
C ILE A 204 6.51 1.53 17.65
N VAL A 205 5.32 2.13 17.53
CA VAL A 205 4.25 1.99 18.53
C VAL A 205 3.79 0.54 18.64
N ALA A 206 3.59 -0.14 17.51
CA ALA A 206 3.13 -1.53 17.51
C ALA A 206 4.14 -2.48 18.16
N LEU A 207 5.44 -2.31 17.87
CA LEU A 207 6.49 -3.10 18.49
C LEU A 207 6.66 -2.80 19.99
N GLN A 208 6.38 -1.58 20.43
CA GLN A 208 6.36 -1.22 21.86
C GLN A 208 5.15 -1.80 22.61
N MET A 209 4.04 -2.01 21.91
CA MET A 209 2.79 -2.56 22.45
C MET A 209 2.71 -4.09 22.35
N ASP A 210 3.82 -4.77 22.04
CA ASP A 210 3.87 -6.22 21.80
C ASP A 210 2.87 -6.70 20.73
N ASP A 211 2.57 -5.87 19.73
CA ASP A 211 1.79 -6.22 18.54
C ASP A 211 2.72 -6.34 17.32
N PRO A 212 3.44 -7.46 17.17
CA PRO A 212 4.36 -7.65 16.06
C PRO A 212 3.63 -7.76 14.72
N PHE A 213 2.35 -8.14 14.70
CA PHE A 213 1.59 -8.25 13.45
C PHE A 213 1.46 -6.87 12.80
N VAL A 214 0.98 -5.88 13.56
CA VAL A 214 0.86 -4.49 13.08
C VAL A 214 2.25 -3.89 12.82
N GLY A 215 3.24 -4.21 13.64
CA GLY A 215 4.62 -3.74 13.44
C GLY A 215 5.22 -4.22 12.11
N TRP A 216 5.03 -5.50 11.77
CA TRP A 216 5.53 -6.07 10.53
C TRP A 216 4.78 -5.57 9.29
N THR A 217 3.45 -5.40 9.36
CA THR A 217 2.67 -4.83 8.24
C THR A 217 3.06 -3.37 8.01
N ALA A 218 3.24 -2.58 9.07
CA ALA A 218 3.71 -1.21 8.95
C ALA A 218 5.10 -1.13 8.30
N LEU A 219 6.05 -1.99 8.69
CA LEU A 219 7.38 -2.00 8.05
C LEU A 219 7.37 -2.51 6.61
N ALA A 220 6.46 -3.41 6.26
CA ALA A 220 6.25 -3.77 4.86
C ALA A 220 5.76 -2.56 4.05
N MET A 221 4.84 -1.75 4.61
CA MET A 221 4.34 -0.55 3.95
C MET A 221 5.42 0.55 3.85
N MET A 222 6.28 0.67 4.86
CA MET A 222 7.41 1.60 4.83
C MET A 222 8.45 1.21 3.76
N GLY A 223 8.69 -0.08 3.57
CA GLY A 223 9.64 -0.56 2.57
C GLY A 223 9.09 -0.50 1.15
N ALA A 224 7.78 -0.71 0.96
CA ALA A 224 7.09 -0.72 -0.33
C ALA A 224 6.94 0.68 -0.93
#